data_AF-A3JTG5-F1
#
_entry.id   AF-A3JTG5-F1
#
_cell.length_a   1.000
_cell.length_b   1.000
_cell.length_c   1.000
_cell.angle_alpha   90.00
_cell.angle_beta   90.00
_cell.angle_gamma   90.00
#
_symmetry.space_group_name_H-M   'P 1'
#
loop_
_entity.id
_entity.type
_entity.pdbx_description
1 polymer ?
#
loop_
_entity_poly.entity_id
_entity_poly.type
_entity_poly.pdbx_seq_one_letter_code
_entity_poly.pdbx_strand_id
1 'polypeptide(L)'
;MAFADELRKLVPRNIVIYPECTAVPAFEIIGYKFFYYRLKNDEVIMEGLILVNKNIVAIVRTNGKSPRALDLVNTIEACLGGPATVALDTGKYRDFFPNQNVVIVSDEIEDNWTGLDIPDNWGWFCGDFCYYAAYKAQPDADYYILMDDDVYFSADTFKKIVTSINESGPFSSAAFGLSDDLQKGPKFSRDLGKIGLPTNVGCIFPFTISTAAHIKKMEQLRRKSLKDNARVNDEAIFASASTQIDVKFLNLESDLPSVFSRKSFRTNPPNLLEFVKENCQDQVWHPTVLEDEVILRIRSGEKNYFRHRLRRVLAQASPDAAAKINQELRLFEDPIDEKAMQTSVIYENTCLIDGQKIIFNYTNPKDVVQKHHHQGRFYEEEELAIIKRNFVPGTDFLDIGANIGNHSLFVGKYLNPRSITLIEPNPVAIRMLVLNLALNQLTNICDFRYLGLGLSDQKSEKASINFSNKNLGGAQLKDDDAGDLQIEKGDNLFHNRHFSFVKIDVEGFELKVLRGLKTSIGTYRPKIFIEVDNVNRDGFFSWVQENDYEIVEQYKRYKNNENFLLRSLGNTPTD
;
A
#
# COMPACT_ATOMS: atom_id res chain seq x y z
N MET A 1 43.31 37.68 -29.60
CA MET A 1 44.40 38.29 -28.82
C MET A 1 43.92 38.82 -27.46
N ALA A 2 42.82 39.58 -27.36
CA ALA A 2 42.30 40.05 -26.05
C ALA A 2 41.94 38.93 -25.04
N PHE A 3 41.49 37.77 -25.53
CA PHE A 3 41.18 36.58 -24.71
C PHE A 3 42.41 35.92 -24.07
N ALA A 4 43.58 36.04 -24.70
CA ALA A 4 44.82 35.45 -24.20
C ALA A 4 45.39 36.20 -22.98
N ASP A 5 45.09 37.50 -22.85
CA ASP A 5 45.58 38.32 -21.75
C ASP A 5 44.72 38.21 -20.48
N GLU A 6 43.46 37.76 -20.58
CA GLU A 6 42.65 37.38 -19.42
C GLU A 6 43.02 35.99 -18.87
N LEU A 7 43.32 35.04 -19.77
CA LEU A 7 43.79 33.69 -19.40
C LEU A 7 45.15 33.72 -18.66
N ARG A 8 46.05 34.65 -19.01
CA ARG A 8 47.33 34.84 -18.31
C ARG A 8 47.20 35.25 -16.84
N LYS A 9 46.03 35.74 -16.40
CA LYS A 9 45.78 36.13 -15.01
C LYS A 9 45.30 34.97 -14.13
N LEU A 10 44.81 33.88 -14.73
CA LEU A 10 44.18 32.75 -14.05
C LEU A 10 45.03 31.47 -14.04
N VAL A 11 46.20 31.48 -14.70
CA VAL A 11 47.08 30.32 -14.84
C VAL A 11 48.46 30.63 -14.23
N PRO A 12 49.05 29.73 -13.41
CA PRO A 12 50.40 29.91 -12.88
C PRO A 12 51.43 30.16 -14.00
N ARG A 13 52.44 31.00 -13.74
CA ARG A 13 53.40 31.59 -14.71
C ARG A 13 54.27 30.61 -15.53
N ASN A 14 54.03 29.31 -15.46
CA ASN A 14 54.96 28.29 -15.96
C ASN A 14 54.39 27.50 -17.15
N ILE A 15 53.20 27.85 -17.67
CA ILE A 15 52.53 27.13 -18.76
C ILE A 15 52.57 27.95 -20.05
N VAL A 16 53.10 27.35 -21.13
CA VAL A 16 53.26 27.96 -22.46
C VAL A 16 52.11 27.51 -23.37
N ILE A 17 51.40 28.46 -23.99
CA ILE A 17 50.29 28.20 -24.93
C ILE A 17 50.76 28.54 -26.36
N TYR A 18 50.62 27.61 -27.31
CA TYR A 18 51.01 27.79 -28.72
C TYR A 18 49.83 28.21 -29.63
N PRO A 19 50.06 28.96 -30.74
CA PRO A 19 49.00 29.71 -31.44
C PRO A 19 48.18 28.92 -32.47
N GLU A 20 48.46 27.64 -32.74
CA GLU A 20 47.93 26.93 -33.92
C GLU A 20 47.33 25.54 -33.62
N CYS A 21 46.35 25.47 -32.70
CA CYS A 21 45.55 24.26 -32.46
C CYS A 21 44.28 24.24 -33.32
N THR A 22 43.93 23.09 -33.91
CA THR A 22 42.63 22.85 -34.58
C THR A 22 41.79 21.86 -33.77
N ALA A 23 40.53 22.21 -33.49
CA ALA A 23 39.59 21.37 -32.75
C ALA A 23 38.97 20.28 -33.65
N VAL A 24 38.81 19.06 -33.12
CA VAL A 24 38.19 17.90 -33.78
C VAL A 24 37.07 17.38 -32.83
N PRO A 25 35.95 16.78 -33.30
CA PRO A 25 34.76 16.64 -32.47
C PRO A 25 34.93 15.65 -31.32
N ALA A 26 34.37 16.04 -30.17
CA ALA A 26 34.29 15.23 -28.96
C ALA A 26 33.32 14.04 -29.12
N PHE A 27 33.57 12.96 -28.38
CA PHE A 27 32.61 11.88 -28.16
C PHE A 27 32.37 11.69 -26.65
N GLU A 28 31.15 11.30 -26.31
CA GLU A 28 30.57 11.37 -24.96
C GLU A 28 30.28 9.98 -24.41
N ILE A 29 30.71 9.70 -23.17
CA ILE A 29 30.34 8.50 -22.40
C ILE A 29 30.01 8.96 -20.98
N ILE A 30 28.75 8.78 -20.56
CA ILE A 30 28.26 8.94 -19.17
C ILE A 30 28.69 10.28 -18.51
N GLY A 31 28.45 11.42 -19.16
CA GLY A 31 28.58 12.74 -18.54
C GLY A 31 29.99 13.35 -18.46
N TYR A 32 30.98 12.79 -19.17
CA TYR A 32 32.35 13.33 -19.25
C TYR A 32 32.66 13.88 -20.66
N LYS A 33 33.37 15.03 -20.74
CA LYS A 33 33.96 15.56 -21.99
C LYS A 33 35.46 15.32 -22.01
N PHE A 34 35.93 14.60 -23.04
CA PHE A 34 37.36 14.38 -23.30
C PHE A 34 37.85 15.29 -24.42
N PHE A 35 38.99 15.94 -24.21
CA PHE A 35 39.67 16.73 -25.23
C PHE A 35 41.07 16.13 -25.46
N TYR A 36 41.42 15.91 -26.73
CA TYR A 36 42.76 15.50 -27.14
C TYR A 36 43.37 16.62 -27.98
N TYR A 37 44.68 16.86 -27.83
CA TYR A 37 45.44 17.71 -28.75
C TYR A 37 46.45 16.84 -29.51
N ARG A 38 46.54 17.03 -30.82
CA ARG A 38 47.52 16.37 -31.69
C ARG A 38 48.63 17.35 -32.03
N LEU A 39 49.86 17.07 -31.60
CA LEU A 39 51.03 17.79 -32.07
C LEU A 39 51.50 17.22 -33.42
N LYS A 40 52.18 18.06 -34.22
CA LYS A 40 52.51 17.79 -35.63
C LYS A 40 53.51 16.63 -35.87
N ASN A 41 54.02 15.99 -34.82
CA ASN A 41 55.07 14.97 -34.88
C ASN A 41 54.59 13.56 -34.40
N ASP A 42 53.28 13.30 -34.42
CA ASP A 42 52.65 12.02 -34.03
C ASP A 42 52.89 11.53 -32.57
N GLU A 43 53.49 12.34 -31.69
CA GLU A 43 53.47 12.07 -30.25
C GLU A 43 52.19 12.63 -29.59
N VAL A 44 51.48 11.75 -28.89
CA VAL A 44 50.31 12.08 -28.06
C VAL A 44 50.81 12.37 -26.64
N ILE A 45 50.72 13.62 -26.21
CA ILE A 45 50.92 13.99 -24.80
C ILE A 45 49.53 14.21 -24.19
N MET A 46 49.16 13.36 -23.23
CA MET A 46 47.98 13.56 -22.40
C MET A 46 48.32 14.59 -21.32
N GLU A 47 47.68 15.75 -21.34
CA GLU A 47 47.71 16.70 -20.22
C GLU A 47 46.30 17.17 -19.84
N GLY A 48 45.92 16.94 -18.58
CA GLY A 48 44.93 17.74 -17.87
C GLY A 48 43.51 17.19 -17.80
N LEU A 49 43.17 16.54 -16.69
CA LEU A 49 41.82 16.17 -16.27
C LEU A 49 41.21 17.35 -15.47
N ILE A 50 40.15 18.01 -15.95
CA ILE A 50 39.35 18.92 -15.11
C ILE A 50 38.09 18.18 -14.67
N LEU A 51 38.16 17.61 -13.46
CA LEU A 51 37.02 17.11 -12.72
C LEU A 51 36.27 18.30 -12.10
N VAL A 52 35.01 18.51 -12.48
CA VAL A 52 34.06 19.25 -11.64
C VAL A 52 32.87 18.32 -11.39
N ASN A 53 33.09 17.28 -10.60
CA ASN A 53 31.98 16.50 -10.08
C ASN A 53 31.66 17.03 -8.68
N LYS A 54 30.49 17.64 -8.51
CA LYS A 54 30.00 18.04 -7.18
C LYS A 54 29.65 16.77 -6.41
N ASN A 55 30.08 16.68 -5.16
CA ASN A 55 29.76 15.59 -4.26
C ASN A 55 28.29 15.66 -3.82
N ILE A 56 27.50 14.63 -4.14
CA ILE A 56 26.06 14.59 -3.88
C ILE A 56 25.76 13.49 -2.87
N VAL A 57 25.03 13.83 -1.81
CA VAL A 57 24.39 12.87 -0.90
C VAL A 57 22.91 12.82 -1.22
N ALA A 58 22.46 11.70 -1.78
CA ALA A 58 21.05 11.45 -1.99
C ALA A 58 20.44 10.77 -0.75
N ILE A 59 19.37 11.37 -0.21
CA ILE A 59 18.70 10.96 1.00
C ILE A 59 17.30 10.48 0.63
N VAL A 60 17.02 9.20 0.86
CA VAL A 60 15.65 8.64 0.77
C VAL A 60 15.06 8.60 2.17
N ARG A 61 14.00 9.37 2.39
CA ARG A 61 13.26 9.40 3.66
C ARG A 61 12.14 8.38 3.62
N THR A 62 12.09 7.51 4.64
CA THR A 62 11.00 6.55 4.81
C THR A 62 10.80 6.20 6.28
N ASN A 63 9.58 5.84 6.65
CA ASN A 63 9.23 5.47 8.01
C ASN A 63 9.25 3.94 8.25
N GLY A 64 9.54 3.14 7.22
CA GLY A 64 9.25 1.70 7.30
C GLY A 64 9.80 0.82 6.18
N LYS A 65 9.22 -0.39 6.10
CA LYS A 65 9.40 -1.31 4.99
C LYS A 65 8.64 -0.79 3.78
N SER A 66 9.28 0.07 3.00
CA SER A 66 8.71 0.68 1.81
C SER A 66 9.37 0.07 0.56
N PRO A 67 8.64 -0.75 -0.21
CA PRO A 67 9.13 -1.24 -1.50
C PRO A 67 9.48 -0.10 -2.45
N ARG A 68 8.75 1.02 -2.38
CA ARG A 68 9.07 2.23 -3.15
C ARG A 68 10.42 2.83 -2.75
N ALA A 69 10.69 2.92 -1.44
CA ALA A 69 11.99 3.41 -0.96
C ALA A 69 13.14 2.55 -1.51
N LEU A 70 12.96 1.22 -1.54
CA LEU A 70 13.95 0.30 -2.09
C LEU A 70 14.16 0.51 -3.60
N ASP A 71 13.07 0.62 -4.38
CA ASP A 71 13.14 0.93 -5.82
C ASP A 71 13.86 2.27 -6.08
N LEU A 72 13.54 3.28 -5.27
CA LEU A 72 14.10 4.63 -5.37
C LEU A 72 15.61 4.63 -5.06
N VAL A 73 16.01 3.98 -3.96
CA VAL A 73 17.42 3.76 -3.59
C VAL A 73 18.17 3.09 -4.72
N ASN A 74 17.67 1.96 -5.23
CA ASN A 74 18.32 1.22 -6.31
C ASN A 74 18.50 2.08 -7.57
N THR A 75 17.51 2.90 -7.90
CA THR A 75 17.56 3.82 -9.05
C THR A 75 18.63 4.89 -8.86
N ILE A 76 18.73 5.46 -7.66
CA ILE A 76 19.72 6.48 -7.32
C ILE A 76 21.13 5.90 -7.33
N GLU A 77 21.35 4.76 -6.69
CA GLU A 77 22.66 4.10 -6.59
C GLU A 77 23.19 3.70 -7.96
N ALA A 78 22.32 3.18 -8.83
CA ALA A 78 22.66 2.88 -10.22
C ALA A 78 23.12 4.11 -11.01
N CYS A 79 22.65 5.30 -10.64
CA CYS A 79 23.03 6.56 -11.30
C CYS A 79 24.28 7.21 -10.70
N LEU A 80 24.43 7.19 -9.37
CA LEU A 80 25.56 7.82 -8.69
C LEU A 80 26.79 6.92 -8.59
N GLY A 81 26.63 5.60 -8.76
CA GLY A 81 27.72 4.63 -8.65
C GLY A 81 28.21 4.42 -7.21
N GLY A 82 27.38 4.75 -6.22
CA GLY A 82 27.69 4.64 -4.79
C GLY A 82 26.41 4.56 -3.94
N PRO A 83 26.53 4.18 -2.65
CA PRO A 83 25.38 3.93 -1.80
C PRO A 83 24.59 5.21 -1.51
N ALA A 84 23.27 5.12 -1.57
CA ALA A 84 22.39 6.20 -1.13
C ALA A 84 22.31 6.21 0.39
N THR A 85 21.87 7.36 0.93
CA THR A 85 21.60 7.52 2.36
C THR A 85 20.12 7.30 2.61
N VAL A 86 19.78 6.43 3.55
CA VAL A 86 18.40 6.18 3.95
C VAL A 86 18.18 6.80 5.32
N ALA A 87 17.25 7.76 5.40
CA ALA A 87 16.82 8.37 6.64
C ALA A 87 15.59 7.63 7.15
N LEU A 88 15.77 6.85 8.23
CA LEU A 88 14.71 6.09 8.89
C LEU A 88 14.21 6.80 10.13
N ASP A 89 12.89 6.86 10.28
CA ASP A 89 12.31 7.46 11.48
C ASP A 89 12.76 6.75 12.78
N THR A 90 12.92 5.42 12.71
CA THR A 90 13.33 4.58 13.85
C THR A 90 14.31 3.49 13.40
N GLY A 91 15.13 3.00 14.32
CA GLY A 91 16.06 1.90 14.06
C GLY A 91 15.42 0.54 13.73
N LYS A 92 14.09 0.41 13.93
CA LYS A 92 13.34 -0.86 13.76
C LYS A 92 13.51 -1.50 12.39
N TYR A 93 13.71 -0.71 11.35
CA TYR A 93 13.77 -1.18 9.96
C TYR A 93 15.17 -1.07 9.33
N ARG A 94 16.22 -0.88 10.15
CA ARG A 94 17.60 -0.76 9.67
C ARG A 94 18.02 -1.94 8.79
N ASP A 95 17.69 -3.15 9.20
CA ASP A 95 18.05 -4.39 8.49
C ASP A 95 17.38 -4.53 7.12
N PHE A 96 16.36 -3.71 6.81
CA PHE A 96 15.74 -3.68 5.48
C PHE A 96 16.65 -2.99 4.44
N PHE A 97 17.64 -2.20 4.88
CA PHE A 97 18.59 -1.48 4.04
C PHE A 97 20.04 -1.85 4.39
N PRO A 98 20.45 -3.13 4.22
CA PRO A 98 21.72 -3.63 4.74
C PRO A 98 22.96 -3.07 4.03
N ASN A 99 22.79 -2.52 2.82
CA ASN A 99 23.90 -2.06 1.98
C ASN A 99 23.98 -0.52 1.87
N GLN A 100 23.04 0.20 2.48
CA GLN A 100 22.92 1.64 2.39
C GLN A 100 23.54 2.33 3.61
N ASN A 101 23.83 3.63 3.47
CA ASN A 101 24.17 4.47 4.61
C ASN A 101 22.88 4.80 5.38
N VAL A 102 22.58 4.06 6.44
CA VAL A 102 21.35 4.27 7.23
C VAL A 102 21.58 5.24 8.38
N VAL A 103 20.91 6.39 8.33
CA VAL A 103 20.80 7.35 9.44
C VAL A 103 19.45 7.18 10.13
N ILE A 104 19.46 7.10 11.47
CA ILE A 104 18.25 6.95 12.28
C ILE A 104 17.91 8.31 12.87
N VAL A 105 16.76 8.85 12.49
CA VAL A 105 16.37 10.24 12.80
C VAL A 105 15.94 10.36 14.27
N SER A 106 15.32 9.33 14.86
CA SER A 106 15.04 9.30 16.31
C SER A 106 16.30 9.46 17.15
N ASP A 107 17.40 8.83 16.74
CA ASP A 107 18.68 8.90 17.46
C ASP A 107 19.27 10.32 17.36
N GLU A 108 19.18 10.95 16.18
CA GLU A 108 19.57 12.35 16.00
C GLU A 108 18.77 13.29 16.93
N ILE A 109 17.46 13.08 17.04
CA ILE A 109 16.57 13.83 17.92
C ILE A 109 16.96 13.63 19.40
N GLU A 110 17.11 12.38 19.84
CA GLU A 110 17.49 12.05 21.22
C GLU A 110 18.87 12.62 21.59
N ASP A 111 19.82 12.58 20.67
CA ASP A 111 21.18 13.03 20.94
C ASP A 111 21.33 14.56 20.93
N ASN A 112 20.60 15.27 20.06
CA ASN A 112 20.91 16.68 19.74
C ASN A 112 19.74 17.66 19.95
N TRP A 113 18.56 17.16 20.27
CA TRP A 113 17.33 17.97 20.39
C TRP A 113 16.59 17.77 21.71
N THR A 114 17.24 17.12 22.68
CA THR A 114 16.72 16.96 24.04
C THR A 114 16.37 18.28 24.71
N GLY A 115 15.24 18.29 25.43
CA GLY A 115 14.76 19.46 26.16
C GLY A 115 13.98 20.48 25.30
N LEU A 116 13.73 20.19 24.02
CA LEU A 116 12.84 20.96 23.15
C LEU A 116 11.50 20.23 22.98
N ASP A 117 10.41 20.99 22.84
CA ASP A 117 9.05 20.46 22.67
C ASP A 117 8.80 20.03 21.22
N ILE A 118 9.30 18.84 20.87
CA ILE A 118 9.16 18.25 19.54
C ILE A 118 7.79 17.58 19.43
N PRO A 119 6.99 17.87 18.38
CA PRO A 119 5.66 17.28 18.22
C PRO A 119 5.71 15.75 18.13
N ASP A 120 4.73 15.05 18.72
CA ASP A 120 4.61 13.58 18.62
C ASP A 120 4.59 13.07 17.18
N ASN A 121 4.06 13.87 16.25
CA ASN A 121 4.01 13.59 14.82
C ASN A 121 5.16 14.24 14.04
N TRP A 122 6.34 14.41 14.65
CA TRP A 122 7.51 15.01 14.03
C TRP A 122 7.86 14.37 12.68
N GLY A 123 7.64 13.06 12.52
CA GLY A 123 7.88 12.35 11.26
C GLY A 123 7.05 12.88 10.08
N TRP A 124 5.97 13.63 10.34
CA TRP A 124 5.21 14.36 9.32
C TRP A 124 5.47 15.87 9.32
N PHE A 125 5.85 16.44 10.47
CA PHE A 125 5.91 17.90 10.68
C PHE A 125 7.33 18.48 10.62
N CYS A 126 8.35 17.65 10.78
CA CYS A 126 9.75 18.00 10.93
C CYS A 126 10.63 17.11 10.03
N GLY A 127 10.24 16.95 8.77
CA GLY A 127 11.03 16.19 7.78
C GLY A 127 12.43 16.73 7.54
N ASP A 128 12.69 17.99 7.92
CA ASP A 128 13.99 18.63 7.91
C ASP A 128 15.01 17.96 8.86
N PHE A 129 14.59 17.19 9.87
CA PHE A 129 15.51 16.43 10.71
C PHE A 129 16.34 15.41 9.92
N CYS A 130 15.82 14.89 8.81
CA CYS A 130 16.57 14.01 7.92
C CYS A 130 17.81 14.70 7.33
N TYR A 131 17.75 16.01 7.04
CA TYR A 131 18.90 16.76 6.58
C TYR A 131 19.97 16.88 7.66
N TYR A 132 19.59 17.07 8.92
CA TYR A 132 20.56 17.22 10.01
C TYR A 132 21.30 15.90 10.27
N ALA A 133 20.56 14.79 10.31
CA ALA A 133 21.12 13.46 10.46
C ALA A 133 22.09 13.12 9.30
N ALA A 134 21.67 13.38 8.05
CA ALA A 134 22.51 13.13 6.88
C ALA A 134 23.74 14.05 6.82
N TYR A 135 23.59 15.34 7.15
CA TYR A 135 24.70 16.29 7.21
C TYR A 135 25.74 15.89 8.26
N LYS A 136 25.29 15.47 9.45
CA LYS A 136 26.18 14.99 10.52
C LYS A 136 26.94 13.73 10.11
N ALA A 137 26.29 12.81 9.40
CA ALA A 137 26.91 11.58 8.91
C ALA A 137 27.91 11.84 7.77
N GLN A 138 27.62 12.79 6.89
CA GLN A 138 28.40 13.05 5.67
C GLN A 138 28.53 14.57 5.41
N PRO A 139 29.38 15.30 6.15
CA PRO A 139 29.42 16.77 6.13
C PRO A 139 30.10 17.39 4.89
N ASP A 140 30.84 16.59 4.12
CA ASP A 140 31.69 17.04 3.00
C ASP A 140 30.98 17.00 1.64
N ALA A 141 29.64 16.94 1.63
CA ALA A 141 28.86 16.98 0.40
C ALA A 141 28.61 18.42 -0.06
N ASP A 142 28.70 18.66 -1.37
CA ASP A 142 28.31 19.94 -1.96
C ASP A 142 26.79 20.13 -1.89
N TYR A 143 26.06 19.04 -2.16
CA TYR A 143 24.60 19.03 -2.17
C TYR A 143 24.02 17.79 -1.50
N TYR A 144 22.90 17.99 -0.81
CA TYR A 144 22.05 16.97 -0.22
C TYR A 144 20.72 16.99 -0.96
N ILE A 145 20.33 15.88 -1.59
CA ILE A 145 19.06 15.77 -2.28
C ILE A 145 18.15 14.86 -1.45
N LEU A 146 17.14 15.43 -0.81
CA LEU A 146 16.17 14.68 -0.03
C LEU A 146 14.95 14.34 -0.88
N MET A 147 14.51 13.08 -0.78
CA MET A 147 13.39 12.51 -1.50
C MET A 147 12.53 11.68 -0.55
N ASP A 148 11.23 11.96 -0.50
CA ASP A 148 10.27 11.08 0.17
C ASP A 148 10.05 9.80 -0.66
N ASP A 149 9.69 8.71 0.01
CA ASP A 149 9.54 7.39 -0.63
C ASP A 149 8.30 7.25 -1.54
N ASP A 150 7.45 8.27 -1.63
CA ASP A 150 6.35 8.34 -2.59
C ASP A 150 6.70 9.20 -3.83
N VAL A 151 7.97 9.62 -3.96
CA VAL A 151 8.51 10.18 -5.19
C VAL A 151 8.94 9.06 -6.14
N TYR A 152 8.64 9.25 -7.43
CA TYR A 152 9.13 8.38 -8.49
C TYR A 152 9.78 9.16 -9.64
N PHE A 153 10.86 8.61 -10.18
CA PHE A 153 11.51 9.04 -11.41
C PHE A 153 12.30 7.88 -12.04
N SER A 154 12.60 7.98 -13.33
CA SER A 154 13.50 7.04 -13.99
C SER A 154 14.97 7.37 -13.70
N ALA A 155 15.87 6.40 -13.93
CA ALA A 155 17.31 6.62 -13.85
C ALA A 155 17.77 7.79 -14.73
N ASP A 156 17.26 7.89 -15.95
CA ASP A 156 17.64 8.96 -16.89
C ASP A 156 17.10 10.33 -16.45
N THR A 157 15.91 10.38 -15.85
CA THR A 157 15.39 11.58 -15.20
C THR A 157 16.31 12.03 -14.06
N PHE A 158 16.76 11.10 -13.21
CA PHE A 158 17.67 11.42 -12.12
C PHE A 158 19.03 11.92 -12.62
N LYS A 159 19.59 11.29 -13.66
CA LYS A 159 20.80 11.79 -14.33
C LYS A 159 20.62 13.22 -14.83
N LYS A 160 19.49 13.54 -15.45
CA LYS A 160 19.17 14.91 -15.89
C LYS A 160 19.14 15.90 -14.73
N ILE A 161 18.61 15.51 -13.57
CA ILE A 161 18.63 16.33 -12.36
C ILE A 161 20.07 16.59 -11.92
N VAL A 162 20.89 15.53 -11.79
CA VAL A 162 22.29 15.65 -11.38
C VAL A 162 23.09 16.52 -12.35
N THR A 163 22.93 16.32 -13.66
CA THR A 163 23.53 17.18 -14.70
C THR A 163 23.08 18.62 -14.53
N SER A 164 21.79 18.87 -14.32
CA SER A 164 21.26 20.22 -14.12
C SER A 164 21.82 20.88 -12.86
N ILE A 165 22.04 20.13 -11.77
CA ILE A 165 22.70 20.64 -10.55
C ILE A 165 24.16 21.01 -10.84
N ASN A 166 24.85 20.19 -11.63
CA ASN A 166 26.24 20.43 -12.00
C ASN A 166 26.40 21.65 -12.91
N GLU A 167 25.49 21.83 -13.86
CA GLU A 167 25.47 22.95 -14.80
C GLU A 167 24.88 24.23 -14.19
N SER A 168 24.06 24.10 -13.15
CA SER A 168 23.55 25.23 -12.41
C SER A 168 24.70 25.98 -11.72
N GLY A 169 24.81 27.28 -12.01
CA GLY A 169 25.63 28.19 -11.21
C GLY A 169 25.26 28.14 -9.72
N PRO A 170 26.08 28.71 -8.82
CA PRO A 170 25.92 28.54 -7.37
C PRO A 170 24.50 28.82 -6.87
N PHE A 171 23.92 27.88 -6.12
CA PHE A 171 22.61 28.02 -5.49
C PHE A 171 22.65 27.36 -4.10
N SER A 172 21.86 27.87 -3.16
CA SER A 172 21.84 27.41 -1.76
C SER A 172 20.85 26.27 -1.53
N SER A 173 19.72 26.31 -2.23
CA SER A 173 18.62 25.36 -2.11
C SER A 173 17.79 25.28 -3.39
N ALA A 174 17.05 24.18 -3.55
CA ALA A 174 16.05 24.05 -4.59
C ALA A 174 14.85 23.25 -4.08
N ALA A 175 13.64 23.70 -4.39
CA ALA A 175 12.42 22.97 -4.12
C ALA A 175 11.33 23.33 -5.14
N PHE A 176 10.33 22.48 -5.29
CA PHE A 176 9.22 22.76 -6.20
C PHE A 176 8.33 23.87 -5.63
N GLY A 177 8.04 24.89 -6.43
CA GLY A 177 7.20 26.01 -6.00
C GLY A 177 7.84 26.87 -4.90
N LEU A 178 9.16 26.79 -4.72
CA LEU A 178 9.89 27.59 -3.74
C LEU A 178 9.73 29.08 -4.05
N SER A 179 9.22 29.83 -3.09
CA SER A 179 8.95 31.26 -3.23
C SER A 179 9.01 31.97 -1.89
N ASP A 180 9.47 33.22 -1.95
CA ASP A 180 9.53 34.18 -0.85
C ASP A 180 8.39 35.22 -0.88
N ASP A 181 7.55 35.18 -1.92
CA ASP A 181 6.46 36.14 -2.14
C ASP A 181 5.16 35.46 -2.60
N LEU A 182 4.64 34.57 -1.76
CA LEU A 182 3.34 33.95 -1.99
C LEU A 182 2.22 34.95 -1.71
N GLN A 183 1.33 35.17 -2.68
CA GLN A 183 0.13 36.01 -2.50
C GLN A 183 -0.69 35.66 -1.24
N LYS A 184 -0.69 34.37 -0.87
CA LYS A 184 -1.26 33.88 0.39
C LYS A 184 -0.37 32.80 0.97
N GLY A 185 0.25 33.11 2.10
CA GLY A 185 1.08 32.15 2.85
C GLY A 185 0.33 30.88 3.25
N PRO A 186 0.98 29.70 3.21
CA PRO A 186 0.37 28.46 3.65
C PRO A 186 0.06 28.50 5.16
N LYS A 187 -0.92 27.69 5.59
CA LYS A 187 -1.38 27.66 6.98
C LYS A 187 -0.23 27.43 7.97
N PHE A 188 0.73 26.59 7.60
CA PHE A 188 1.88 26.21 8.43
C PHE A 188 2.98 27.28 8.47
N SER A 189 2.96 28.28 7.58
CA SER A 189 3.85 29.43 7.61
C SER A 189 3.36 30.56 8.53
N ARG A 190 2.15 30.47 9.10
CA ARG A 190 1.58 31.54 9.95
C ARG A 190 2.41 31.82 11.20
N ASP A 191 2.93 30.75 11.81
CA ASP A 191 3.71 30.85 13.04
C ASP A 191 5.14 31.33 12.82
N LEU A 192 5.59 31.50 11.55
CA LEU A 192 6.85 32.18 11.24
C LEU A 192 6.89 33.60 11.82
N GLY A 193 5.73 34.27 11.90
CA GLY A 193 5.63 35.59 12.52
C GLY A 193 6.04 35.60 14.00
N LYS A 194 5.81 34.50 14.74
CA LYS A 194 6.22 34.39 16.15
C LYS A 194 7.75 34.43 16.32
N ILE A 195 8.48 33.96 15.32
CA ILE A 195 9.95 33.98 15.29
C ILE A 195 10.51 35.12 14.43
N GLY A 196 9.68 36.10 14.05
CA GLY A 196 10.09 37.31 13.34
C GLY A 196 10.39 37.11 11.86
N LEU A 197 9.75 36.14 11.21
CA LEU A 197 9.98 35.82 9.80
C LEU A 197 8.73 36.06 8.94
N PRO A 198 8.89 36.31 7.62
CA PRO A 198 7.76 36.48 6.71
C PRO A 198 6.88 35.23 6.65
N THR A 199 5.56 35.42 6.64
CA THR A 199 4.60 34.30 6.63
C THR A 199 4.17 33.88 5.23
N ASN A 200 4.63 34.59 4.19
CA ASN A 200 4.30 34.40 2.78
C ASN A 200 5.37 33.58 2.02
N VAL A 201 6.12 32.73 2.72
CA VAL A 201 7.09 31.83 2.11
C VAL A 201 6.58 30.39 2.10
N GLY A 202 7.06 29.57 1.17
CA GLY A 202 6.75 28.14 1.12
C GLY A 202 7.34 27.41 -0.09
N CYS A 203 7.21 26.08 -0.07
CA CYS A 203 7.57 25.17 -1.15
C CYS A 203 6.77 23.86 -1.03
N ILE A 204 7.04 22.89 -1.92
CA ILE A 204 6.63 21.49 -1.79
C ILE A 204 7.89 20.68 -1.44
N PHE A 205 7.89 20.01 -0.28
CA PHE A 205 9.08 19.39 0.34
C PHE A 205 9.52 17.98 -0.16
N PRO A 206 8.64 17.10 -0.66
CA PRO A 206 8.97 15.70 -1.01
C PRO A 206 10.17 15.48 -1.93
N PHE A 207 10.59 16.50 -2.69
CA PHE A 207 11.87 16.51 -3.40
C PHE A 207 12.53 17.87 -3.19
N THR A 208 13.64 17.89 -2.47
CA THR A 208 14.40 19.12 -2.20
C THR A 208 15.90 18.92 -2.34
N ILE A 209 16.61 20.01 -2.62
CA ILE A 209 18.07 20.07 -2.70
C ILE A 209 18.55 21.14 -1.73
N SER A 210 19.55 20.82 -0.91
CA SER A 210 20.16 21.78 0.02
C SER A 210 21.68 21.71 0.00
N THR A 211 22.33 22.84 0.25
CA THR A 211 23.75 22.91 0.60
C THR A 211 23.95 22.81 2.11
N ALA A 212 25.17 22.53 2.56
CA ALA A 212 25.51 22.55 3.98
C ALA A 212 25.18 23.89 4.68
N ALA A 213 25.38 25.02 3.99
CA ALA A 213 25.04 26.34 4.51
C ALA A 213 23.52 26.49 4.74
N HIS A 214 22.72 26.00 3.79
CA HIS A 214 21.27 25.96 3.90
C HIS A 214 20.80 25.08 5.06
N ILE A 215 21.38 23.88 5.21
CA ILE A 215 21.04 22.95 6.31
C ILE A 215 21.32 23.58 7.68
N LYS A 216 22.48 24.20 7.87
CA LYS A 216 22.81 24.91 9.12
C LYS A 216 21.83 26.03 9.42
N LYS A 217 21.37 26.74 8.39
CA LYS A 217 20.37 27.79 8.56
C LYS A 217 19.01 27.21 8.94
N MET A 218 18.57 26.13 8.28
CA MET A 218 17.35 25.40 8.66
C MET A 218 17.41 24.99 10.14
N GLU A 219 18.53 24.41 10.59
CA GLU A 219 18.71 23.95 11.97
C GLU A 219 18.52 25.07 12.99
N GLN A 220 19.13 26.24 12.73
CA GLN A 220 18.98 27.42 13.58
C GLN A 220 17.51 27.87 13.69
N LEU A 221 16.79 27.87 12.56
CA LEU A 221 15.39 28.27 12.52
C LEU A 221 14.49 27.25 13.22
N ARG A 222 14.75 25.95 13.05
CA ARG A 222 14.03 24.86 13.73
C ARG A 222 14.23 24.93 15.24
N ARG A 223 15.46 25.16 15.72
CA ARG A 223 15.73 25.35 17.16
C ARG A 223 14.98 26.56 17.70
N LYS A 224 14.95 27.67 16.95
CA LYS A 224 14.21 28.87 17.34
C LYS A 224 12.71 28.61 17.39
N SER A 225 12.14 27.95 16.39
CA SER A 225 10.70 27.67 16.33
C SER A 225 10.24 26.79 17.49
N LEU A 226 11.00 25.75 17.83
CA LEU A 226 10.70 24.89 18.98
C LEU A 226 10.81 25.64 20.31
N LYS A 227 11.84 26.47 20.51
CA LYS A 227 12.01 27.28 21.73
C LYS A 227 10.87 28.29 21.92
N ASP A 228 10.44 28.93 20.83
CA ASP A 228 9.41 29.97 20.85
C ASP A 228 7.98 29.39 20.70
N ASN A 229 7.83 28.05 20.74
CA ASN A 229 6.57 27.32 20.55
C ASN A 229 5.80 27.78 19.29
N ALA A 230 6.55 27.96 18.20
CA ALA A 230 6.06 28.31 16.89
C ALA A 230 5.87 27.03 16.07
N ARG A 231 4.62 26.74 15.70
CA ARG A 231 4.25 25.54 14.96
C ARG A 231 4.51 25.73 13.47
N VAL A 232 5.78 25.59 13.09
CA VAL A 232 6.30 25.75 11.72
C VAL A 232 6.68 24.37 11.16
N ASN A 233 6.22 24.00 9.97
CA ASN A 233 6.59 22.73 9.33
C ASN A 233 7.91 22.83 8.55
N ASP A 234 8.40 21.71 8.06
CA ASP A 234 9.58 21.54 7.22
C ASP A 234 9.56 22.40 5.95
N GLU A 235 8.44 22.50 5.23
CA GLU A 235 8.32 23.42 4.07
C GLU A 235 8.63 24.87 4.45
N ALA A 236 8.07 25.34 5.58
CA ALA A 236 8.22 26.70 6.03
C ALA A 236 9.63 26.97 6.58
N ILE A 237 10.25 26.00 7.26
CA ILE A 237 11.66 26.09 7.67
C ILE A 237 12.58 26.13 6.46
N PHE A 238 12.38 25.24 5.49
CA PHE A 238 13.18 25.17 4.26
C PHE A 238 13.10 26.47 3.47
N ALA A 239 11.88 26.95 3.19
CA ALA A 239 11.69 28.19 2.44
C ALA A 239 12.25 29.40 3.20
N SER A 240 12.02 29.49 4.51
CA SER A 240 12.54 30.61 5.31
C SER A 240 14.06 30.61 5.45
N ALA A 241 14.70 29.45 5.43
CA ALA A 241 16.17 29.37 5.42
C ALA A 241 16.73 29.81 4.06
N SER A 242 16.04 29.46 2.97
CA SER A 242 16.42 29.85 1.60
C SER A 242 16.46 31.36 1.41
N THR A 243 15.54 32.10 2.03
CA THR A 243 15.48 33.58 1.93
C THR A 243 16.49 34.32 2.80
N GLN A 244 17.18 33.61 3.71
CA GLN A 244 18.13 34.19 4.65
C GLN A 244 19.59 33.92 4.29
N ILE A 245 19.84 33.36 3.11
CA ILE A 245 21.17 33.15 2.56
C ILE A 245 21.32 34.03 1.34
N ASP A 246 22.41 34.79 1.28
CA ASP A 246 22.75 35.66 0.14
C ASP A 246 23.33 34.85 -1.04
N VAL A 247 22.62 33.79 -1.41
CA VAL A 247 22.89 32.91 -2.53
C VAL A 247 21.54 32.48 -3.08
N LYS A 248 21.34 32.61 -4.39
CA LYS A 248 20.06 32.29 -5.04
C LYS A 248 19.57 30.89 -4.65
N PHE A 249 18.26 30.75 -4.55
CA PHE A 249 17.58 29.46 -4.53
C PHE A 249 16.95 29.18 -5.90
N LEU A 250 16.65 27.92 -6.18
CA LEU A 250 15.98 27.50 -7.42
C LEU A 250 14.54 27.06 -7.12
N ASN A 251 13.61 27.49 -7.97
CA ASN A 251 12.28 26.93 -8.04
C ASN A 251 12.27 25.86 -9.13
N LEU A 252 12.22 24.58 -8.72
CA LEU A 252 12.30 23.44 -9.64
C LEU A 252 11.23 23.49 -10.74
N GLU A 253 10.06 24.08 -10.48
CA GLU A 253 8.99 24.22 -11.47
C GLU A 253 9.40 25.15 -12.63
N SER A 254 10.00 26.30 -12.33
CA SER A 254 10.36 27.31 -13.34
C SER A 254 11.77 27.11 -13.90
N ASP A 255 12.69 26.59 -13.10
CA ASP A 255 14.10 26.44 -13.46
C ASP A 255 14.39 25.09 -14.13
N LEU A 256 13.63 24.03 -13.80
CA LEU A 256 13.74 22.70 -14.41
C LEU A 256 12.39 22.15 -14.93
N PRO A 257 11.67 22.90 -15.79
CA PRO A 257 10.30 22.54 -16.23
C PRO A 257 10.23 21.26 -17.06
N SER A 258 11.33 20.85 -17.68
CA SER A 258 11.44 19.58 -18.43
C SER A 258 11.47 18.35 -17.53
N VAL A 259 11.71 18.52 -16.23
CA VAL A 259 11.79 17.46 -15.22
C VAL A 259 10.67 17.58 -14.19
N PHE A 260 10.31 18.81 -13.81
CA PHE A 260 9.31 19.09 -12.80
C PHE A 260 8.12 19.83 -13.39
N SER A 261 6.91 19.25 -13.25
CA SER A 261 5.67 19.89 -13.69
C SER A 261 4.57 19.76 -12.64
N ARG A 262 3.66 20.73 -12.56
CA ARG A 262 2.46 20.65 -11.68
C ARG A 262 1.57 19.44 -11.97
N LYS A 263 1.65 18.88 -13.18
CA LYS A 263 0.85 17.72 -13.58
C LYS A 263 1.35 16.46 -12.88
N SER A 264 2.67 16.23 -12.89
CA SER A 264 3.30 15.05 -12.30
C SER A 264 3.64 15.24 -10.82
N PHE A 265 3.96 16.46 -10.38
CA PHE A 265 4.44 16.81 -9.05
C PHE A 265 3.51 17.79 -8.34
N ARG A 266 2.70 17.27 -7.39
CA ARG A 266 1.75 18.05 -6.56
C ARG A 266 1.49 17.33 -5.24
N THR A 267 0.63 17.83 -4.36
CA THR A 267 0.39 17.18 -3.06
C THR A 267 -0.80 16.21 -3.02
N ASN A 268 -1.81 16.37 -3.88
CA ASN A 268 -3.03 15.54 -3.88
C ASN A 268 -3.84 15.77 -5.19
N PRO A 269 -4.65 14.82 -5.70
CA PRO A 269 -4.71 13.35 -5.45
C PRO A 269 -3.37 12.65 -5.74
N PRO A 270 -3.06 11.42 -5.27
CA PRO A 270 -1.84 10.72 -5.67
C PRO A 270 -1.90 10.21 -7.11
N ASN A 271 -0.78 9.70 -7.63
CA ASN A 271 -0.69 8.95 -8.88
C ASN A 271 -0.56 7.46 -8.57
N LEU A 272 -1.16 6.60 -9.38
CA LEU A 272 -0.94 5.16 -9.30
C LEU A 272 0.48 4.84 -9.80
N LEU A 273 1.30 4.19 -8.98
CA LEU A 273 2.71 3.96 -9.29
C LEU A 273 2.89 3.05 -10.51
N GLU A 274 2.06 2.03 -10.64
CA GLU A 274 2.03 1.08 -11.75
C GLU A 274 1.84 1.82 -13.09
N PHE A 275 0.87 2.74 -13.14
CA PHE A 275 0.68 3.62 -14.30
C PHE A 275 1.89 4.51 -14.55
N VAL A 276 2.46 5.11 -13.51
CA VAL A 276 3.63 5.99 -13.64
C VAL A 276 4.82 5.20 -14.18
N LYS A 277 5.09 3.98 -13.73
CA LYS A 277 6.21 3.16 -14.22
C LYS A 277 6.13 2.93 -15.74
N GLU A 278 4.94 2.76 -16.29
CA GLU A 278 4.72 2.54 -17.73
C GLU A 278 4.70 3.84 -18.56
N ASN A 279 4.31 4.96 -17.94
CA ASN A 279 4.03 6.22 -18.66
C ASN A 279 4.95 7.39 -18.25
N CYS A 280 5.91 7.15 -17.36
CA CYS A 280 6.87 8.16 -16.91
C CYS A 280 7.81 8.51 -18.07
N GLN A 281 7.60 9.69 -18.65
CA GLN A 281 8.54 10.29 -19.59
C GLN A 281 9.25 11.44 -18.89
N ASP A 282 10.55 11.25 -18.62
CA ASP A 282 11.50 12.31 -18.26
C ASP A 282 11.14 13.25 -17.09
N GLN A 283 10.16 12.86 -16.27
CA GLN A 283 9.56 13.73 -15.25
C GLN A 283 9.60 13.07 -13.88
N VAL A 284 9.68 13.90 -12.83
CA VAL A 284 9.49 13.47 -11.44
C VAL A 284 8.00 13.46 -11.11
N TRP A 285 7.54 12.40 -10.45
CA TRP A 285 6.15 12.19 -10.06
C TRP A 285 6.00 12.15 -8.54
N HIS A 286 5.03 12.92 -8.04
CA HIS A 286 4.65 12.95 -6.63
C HIS A 286 3.18 13.42 -6.45
N PRO A 287 2.42 12.85 -5.49
CA PRO A 287 2.76 11.64 -4.74
C PRO A 287 2.47 10.41 -5.60
N THR A 288 3.12 9.29 -5.32
CA THR A 288 2.82 7.98 -5.92
C THR A 288 2.30 7.00 -4.87
N VAL A 289 1.40 6.11 -5.26
CA VAL A 289 0.81 5.10 -4.38
C VAL A 289 0.66 3.78 -5.14
N LEU A 290 0.87 2.66 -4.45
CA LEU A 290 0.66 1.32 -5.02
C LEU A 290 -0.83 0.94 -4.98
N GLU A 291 -1.29 0.10 -5.92
CA GLU A 291 -2.66 -0.42 -5.93
C GLU A 291 -3.04 -1.08 -4.60
N ASP A 292 -2.20 -2.01 -4.13
CA ASP A 292 -2.42 -2.75 -2.88
C ASP A 292 -2.45 -1.82 -1.66
N GLU A 293 -1.64 -0.76 -1.67
CA GLU A 293 -1.65 0.23 -0.60
C GLU A 293 -2.94 1.04 -0.61
N VAL A 294 -3.46 1.43 -1.77
CA VAL A 294 -4.77 2.10 -1.86
C VAL A 294 -5.86 1.21 -1.27
N ILE A 295 -5.89 -0.06 -1.64
CA ILE A 295 -6.83 -1.05 -1.11
C ILE A 295 -6.70 -1.18 0.42
N LEU A 296 -5.48 -1.36 0.93
CA LEU A 296 -5.23 -1.48 2.37
C LEU A 296 -5.65 -0.23 3.15
N ARG A 297 -5.35 0.97 2.62
CA ARG A 297 -5.70 2.25 3.26
C ARG A 297 -7.22 2.43 3.33
N ILE A 298 -7.95 2.06 2.27
CA ILE A 298 -9.43 2.04 2.28
C ILE A 298 -9.94 1.04 3.34
N ARG A 299 -9.45 -0.21 3.34
CA ARG A 299 -9.87 -1.25 4.29
C ARG A 299 -9.60 -0.90 5.75
N SER A 300 -8.47 -0.25 6.01
CA SER A 300 -8.09 0.20 7.36
C SER A 300 -8.93 1.39 7.85
N GLY A 301 -9.73 1.99 6.97
CA GLY A 301 -10.50 3.19 7.24
C GLY A 301 -9.64 4.42 7.45
N GLU A 302 -8.50 4.50 6.75
CA GLU A 302 -7.60 5.64 6.87
C GLU A 302 -8.35 6.93 6.50
N LYS A 303 -8.32 7.89 7.43
CA LYS A 303 -8.99 9.18 7.23
C LYS A 303 -8.43 9.80 5.96
N ASN A 304 -9.35 10.27 5.09
CA ASN A 304 -9.05 10.94 3.82
C ASN A 304 -8.76 10.03 2.59
N TYR A 305 -9.12 8.74 2.59
CA TYR A 305 -9.06 7.90 1.38
C TYR A 305 -10.41 7.79 0.64
N PHE A 306 -11.01 8.94 0.34
CA PHE A 306 -12.29 9.04 -0.39
C PHE A 306 -12.09 9.14 -1.91
N ARG A 307 -13.12 8.81 -2.69
CA ARG A 307 -13.17 8.82 -4.16
C ARG A 307 -12.63 10.09 -4.80
N HIS A 308 -12.92 11.26 -4.23
CA HIS A 308 -12.39 12.53 -4.75
C HIS A 308 -10.86 12.64 -4.63
N ARG A 309 -10.25 12.04 -3.60
CA ARG A 309 -8.79 11.96 -3.43
C ARG A 309 -8.19 10.81 -4.23
N LEU A 310 -8.99 9.83 -4.63
CA LEU A 310 -8.54 8.73 -5.50
C LEU A 310 -8.89 8.94 -6.98
N ARG A 311 -9.53 10.05 -7.36
CA ARG A 311 -9.96 10.32 -8.75
C ARG A 311 -8.85 10.12 -9.80
N ARG A 312 -7.60 10.44 -9.45
CA ARG A 312 -6.47 10.29 -10.36
C ARG A 312 -5.98 8.84 -10.43
N VAL A 313 -5.91 8.17 -9.28
CA VAL A 313 -5.63 6.74 -9.19
C VAL A 313 -6.65 5.96 -10.02
N LEU A 314 -7.95 6.22 -9.82
CA LEU A 314 -9.04 5.57 -10.57
C LEU A 314 -8.98 5.83 -12.08
N ALA A 315 -8.52 7.02 -12.49
CA ALA A 315 -8.35 7.35 -13.91
C ALA A 315 -7.10 6.73 -14.54
N GLN A 316 -6.11 6.34 -13.73
CA GLN A 316 -4.84 5.73 -14.14
C GLN A 316 -4.85 4.20 -14.02
N ALA A 317 -5.74 3.65 -13.21
CA ALA A 317 -5.90 2.23 -12.98
C ALA A 317 -6.38 1.49 -14.24
N SER A 318 -5.92 0.25 -14.40
CA SER A 318 -6.52 -0.70 -15.35
C SER A 318 -7.99 -0.94 -14.99
N PRO A 319 -8.83 -1.45 -15.92
CA PRO A 319 -10.23 -1.78 -15.62
C PRO A 319 -10.38 -2.66 -14.36
N ASP A 320 -9.52 -3.67 -14.22
CA ASP A 320 -9.53 -4.59 -13.08
C ASP A 320 -9.13 -3.88 -11.78
N ALA A 321 -8.04 -3.10 -11.79
CA ALA A 321 -7.58 -2.34 -10.62
C ALA A 321 -8.61 -1.29 -10.19
N ALA A 322 -9.22 -0.59 -11.16
CA ALA A 322 -10.28 0.37 -10.91
C ALA A 322 -11.51 -0.32 -10.31
N ALA A 323 -11.88 -1.52 -10.80
CA ALA A 323 -12.99 -2.29 -10.25
C ALA A 323 -12.74 -2.67 -8.78
N LYS A 324 -11.55 -3.18 -8.44
CA LYS A 324 -11.17 -3.50 -7.05
C LYS A 324 -11.20 -2.27 -6.15
N ILE A 325 -10.58 -1.16 -6.56
CA ILE A 325 -10.55 0.07 -5.75
C ILE A 325 -11.97 0.62 -5.57
N ASN A 326 -12.81 0.57 -6.61
CA ASN A 326 -14.21 0.98 -6.51
C ASN A 326 -15.03 0.05 -5.59
N GLN A 327 -14.76 -1.26 -5.59
CA GLN A 327 -15.40 -2.21 -4.68
C GLN A 327 -15.06 -1.88 -3.23
N GLU A 328 -13.78 -1.68 -2.90
CA GLU A 328 -13.35 -1.27 -1.57
C GLU A 328 -13.94 0.09 -1.16
N LEU A 329 -13.93 1.05 -2.09
CA LEU A 329 -14.56 2.35 -1.87
C LEU A 329 -16.06 2.21 -1.66
N ARG A 330 -16.78 1.31 -2.33
CA ARG A 330 -18.21 1.10 -2.05
C ARG A 330 -18.40 0.49 -0.66
N LEU A 331 -17.62 -0.52 -0.30
CA LEU A 331 -17.69 -1.12 1.05
C LEU A 331 -17.42 -0.09 2.16
N PHE A 332 -16.67 0.98 1.86
CA PHE A 332 -16.29 2.04 2.79
C PHE A 332 -17.12 3.34 2.70
N GLU A 333 -17.50 3.75 1.50
CA GLU A 333 -18.21 5.01 1.16
C GLU A 333 -19.70 4.83 0.86
N ASP A 334 -20.17 3.61 0.56
CA ASP A 334 -21.61 3.39 0.69
C ASP A 334 -21.95 3.85 2.10
N PRO A 335 -23.00 4.68 2.24
CA PRO A 335 -23.52 4.92 3.56
C PRO A 335 -23.69 3.54 4.17
N ILE A 336 -22.95 3.31 5.25
CA ILE A 336 -23.62 2.81 6.43
C ILE A 336 -24.92 3.58 6.43
N ASP A 337 -26.02 2.92 6.07
CA ASP A 337 -27.32 3.52 6.21
C ASP A 337 -27.39 3.84 7.70
N GLU A 338 -27.07 5.08 8.07
CA GLU A 338 -27.02 5.53 9.46
C GLU A 338 -28.41 5.36 10.06
N LYS A 339 -29.47 5.29 9.24
CA LYS A 339 -30.82 4.90 9.64
C LYS A 339 -30.96 3.39 9.89
N ALA A 340 -30.30 2.53 9.13
CA ALA A 340 -30.21 1.09 9.43
C ALA A 340 -29.32 0.80 10.65
N MET A 341 -28.25 1.58 10.86
CA MET A 341 -27.32 1.45 11.99
C MET A 341 -27.82 2.14 13.27
N GLN A 342 -28.60 3.24 13.17
CA GLN A 342 -29.31 3.84 14.30
C GLN A 342 -30.49 2.99 14.81
N THR A 343 -30.84 1.89 14.13
CA THR A 343 -31.98 1.05 14.52
C THR A 343 -31.64 -0.39 14.87
N SER A 344 -30.41 -0.86 14.64
CA SER A 344 -29.99 -2.22 15.03
C SER A 344 -28.98 -2.18 16.16
N VAL A 345 -29.49 -2.22 17.39
CA VAL A 345 -28.70 -2.56 18.58
C VAL A 345 -28.02 -3.91 18.31
N ILE A 346 -26.69 -3.94 18.34
CA ILE A 346 -25.94 -5.20 18.37
C ILE A 346 -26.07 -5.72 19.80
N TYR A 347 -26.65 -6.91 19.93
CA TYR A 347 -26.75 -7.60 21.20
C TYR A 347 -25.65 -8.64 21.28
N GLU A 348 -25.03 -8.73 22.45
CA GLU A 348 -24.09 -9.78 22.79
C GLU A 348 -24.76 -10.75 23.76
N ASN A 349 -24.57 -12.06 23.52
CA ASN A 349 -24.88 -13.09 24.49
C ASN A 349 -23.65 -13.97 24.71
N THR A 350 -23.10 -13.88 25.91
CA THR A 350 -21.99 -14.74 26.36
C THR A 350 -22.57 -15.93 27.12
N CYS A 351 -22.31 -17.14 26.64
CA CYS A 351 -22.76 -18.38 27.28
C CYS A 351 -21.62 -19.40 27.45
N LEU A 352 -21.85 -20.36 28.35
CA LEU A 352 -21.01 -21.55 28.49
C LEU A 352 -21.76 -22.73 27.86
N ILE A 353 -21.21 -23.27 26.78
CA ILE A 353 -21.74 -24.44 26.06
C ILE A 353 -20.66 -25.52 26.15
N ASP A 354 -20.99 -26.70 26.67
CA ASP A 354 -20.04 -27.82 26.85
C ASP A 354 -18.71 -27.41 27.50
N GLY A 355 -18.76 -26.47 28.46
CA GLY A 355 -17.58 -25.95 29.16
C GLY A 355 -16.74 -24.92 28.39
N GLN A 356 -17.07 -24.61 27.14
CA GLN A 356 -16.44 -23.56 26.34
C GLN A 356 -17.21 -22.25 26.47
N LYS A 357 -16.48 -21.14 26.67
CA LYS A 357 -17.06 -19.80 26.59
C LYS A 357 -17.28 -19.44 25.12
N ILE A 358 -18.54 -19.22 24.77
CA ILE A 358 -18.96 -18.78 23.44
C ILE A 358 -19.61 -17.40 23.56
N ILE A 359 -19.25 -16.50 22.66
CA ILE A 359 -19.84 -15.16 22.56
C ILE A 359 -20.58 -15.07 21.24
N PHE A 360 -21.89 -14.88 21.28
CA PHE A 360 -22.68 -14.63 20.08
C PHE A 360 -23.09 -13.17 20.00
N ASN A 361 -22.79 -12.52 18.87
CA ASN A 361 -23.41 -11.26 18.49
C ASN A 361 -24.51 -11.50 17.47
N TYR A 362 -25.59 -10.73 17.64
CA TYR A 362 -26.74 -10.72 16.76
C TYR A 362 -27.42 -9.35 16.76
N THR A 363 -28.15 -9.04 15.71
CA THR A 363 -28.88 -7.77 15.52
C THR A 363 -30.39 -7.98 15.45
N ASN A 364 -30.85 -9.18 15.08
CA ASN A 364 -32.24 -9.53 14.93
C ASN A 364 -32.57 -10.85 15.67
N PRO A 365 -33.08 -10.81 16.90
CA PRO A 365 -33.43 -12.02 17.66
C PRO A 365 -34.62 -12.81 17.07
N LYS A 366 -35.24 -12.33 15.98
CA LYS A 366 -36.31 -13.04 15.25
C LYS A 366 -35.79 -13.77 14.00
N ASP A 367 -34.58 -13.47 13.54
CA ASP A 367 -33.92 -14.24 12.48
C ASP A 367 -33.65 -15.67 12.97
N VAL A 368 -33.73 -16.65 12.07
CA VAL A 368 -33.77 -18.08 12.44
C VAL A 368 -32.50 -18.52 13.15
N VAL A 369 -31.34 -18.09 12.65
CA VAL A 369 -30.03 -18.40 13.26
C VAL A 369 -29.84 -17.55 14.52
N GLN A 370 -30.06 -16.25 14.39
CA GLN A 370 -29.81 -15.29 15.47
C GLN A 370 -30.71 -15.48 16.69
N LYS A 371 -31.92 -16.02 16.50
CA LYS A 371 -32.80 -16.42 17.61
C LYS A 371 -32.15 -17.47 18.51
N HIS A 372 -31.42 -18.43 17.95
CA HIS A 372 -30.72 -19.45 18.73
C HIS A 372 -29.53 -18.85 19.47
N HIS A 373 -28.76 -17.99 18.78
CA HIS A 373 -27.66 -17.22 19.38
C HIS A 373 -28.14 -16.33 20.53
N HIS A 374 -29.28 -15.66 20.37
CA HIS A 374 -29.96 -14.92 21.43
C HIS A 374 -30.34 -15.81 22.63
N GLN A 375 -30.72 -17.06 22.38
CA GLN A 375 -31.01 -18.05 23.42
C GLN A 375 -29.76 -18.72 24.00
N GLY A 376 -28.56 -18.33 23.55
CA GLY A 376 -27.29 -18.88 24.04
C GLY A 376 -27.02 -20.29 23.55
N ARG A 377 -27.54 -20.66 22.37
CA ARG A 377 -27.37 -21.98 21.76
C ARG A 377 -26.89 -21.84 20.32
N PHE A 378 -26.18 -22.85 19.83
CA PHE A 378 -25.94 -22.96 18.41
C PHE A 378 -27.24 -23.25 17.66
N TYR A 379 -27.32 -22.77 16.44
CA TYR A 379 -28.34 -23.20 15.51
C TYR A 379 -27.90 -24.54 14.88
N GLU A 380 -28.85 -25.37 14.44
CA GLU A 380 -28.56 -26.63 13.73
C GLU A 380 -27.70 -27.63 14.52
N GLU A 381 -28.04 -27.86 15.79
CA GLU A 381 -27.28 -28.75 16.68
C GLU A 381 -27.10 -30.18 16.12
N GLU A 382 -28.10 -30.71 15.43
CA GLU A 382 -28.04 -32.01 14.75
C GLU A 382 -27.01 -32.02 13.61
N GLU A 383 -27.00 -31.01 12.75
CA GLU A 383 -26.04 -30.86 11.65
C GLU A 383 -24.61 -30.65 12.20
N LEU A 384 -24.47 -29.83 13.24
CA LEU A 384 -23.19 -29.66 13.95
C LEU A 384 -22.69 -30.99 14.55
N ALA A 385 -23.59 -31.85 15.04
CA ALA A 385 -23.24 -33.17 15.51
C ALA A 385 -22.80 -34.10 14.36
N ILE A 386 -23.40 -34.02 13.17
CA ILE A 386 -22.95 -34.75 11.97
C ILE A 386 -21.54 -34.34 11.60
N ILE A 387 -21.26 -33.02 11.54
CA ILE A 387 -19.93 -32.48 11.24
C ILE A 387 -18.93 -32.95 12.30
N LYS A 388 -19.27 -32.83 13.60
CA LYS A 388 -18.41 -33.24 14.72
C LYS A 388 -18.00 -34.71 14.63
N ARG A 389 -18.91 -35.62 14.25
CA ARG A 389 -18.60 -37.06 14.11
C ARG A 389 -17.70 -37.38 12.92
N ASN A 390 -17.64 -36.48 11.93
CA ASN A 390 -17.03 -36.78 10.64
C ASN A 390 -15.80 -35.92 10.31
N PHE A 391 -15.60 -34.81 11.00
CA PHE A 391 -14.42 -33.97 10.86
C PHE A 391 -13.18 -34.63 11.46
N VAL A 392 -12.03 -34.44 10.82
CA VAL A 392 -10.74 -34.96 11.27
C VAL A 392 -9.98 -33.81 11.93
N PRO A 393 -9.62 -33.87 13.23
CA PRO A 393 -8.85 -32.80 13.86
C PRO A 393 -7.50 -32.55 13.15
N GLY A 394 -7.07 -31.29 13.09
CA GLY A 394 -5.79 -30.89 12.48
C GLY A 394 -5.79 -30.77 10.95
N THR A 395 -6.96 -30.79 10.32
CA THR A 395 -7.14 -30.61 8.87
C THR A 395 -7.86 -29.30 8.54
N ASP A 396 -7.89 -28.95 7.25
CA ASP A 396 -8.54 -27.73 6.77
C ASP A 396 -10.05 -27.93 6.50
N PHE A 397 -10.84 -26.93 6.87
CA PHE A 397 -12.29 -26.85 6.69
C PHE A 397 -12.65 -25.71 5.72
N LEU A 398 -13.54 -25.96 4.78
CA LEU A 398 -14.08 -24.94 3.88
C LEU A 398 -15.56 -24.70 4.18
N ASP A 399 -15.92 -23.49 4.61
CA ASP A 399 -17.29 -23.07 4.93
C ASP A 399 -17.86 -22.21 3.80
N ILE A 400 -18.71 -22.79 2.94
CA ILE A 400 -19.36 -22.10 1.83
C ILE A 400 -20.79 -21.75 2.23
N GLY A 401 -21.07 -20.44 2.28
CA GLY A 401 -22.27 -19.89 2.93
C GLY A 401 -22.07 -19.80 4.44
N ALA A 402 -20.99 -19.16 4.88
CA ALA A 402 -20.64 -19.08 6.29
C ALA A 402 -21.66 -18.27 7.14
N ASN A 403 -22.47 -17.43 6.48
CA ASN A 403 -23.50 -16.58 7.08
C ASN A 403 -22.91 -15.79 8.26
N ILE A 404 -23.55 -15.74 9.43
CA ILE A 404 -23.04 -15.07 10.64
C ILE A 404 -22.06 -15.92 11.46
N GLY A 405 -21.61 -17.07 10.93
CA GLY A 405 -20.54 -17.88 11.51
C GLY A 405 -20.96 -19.00 12.44
N ASN A 406 -22.21 -19.48 12.41
CA ASN A 406 -22.68 -20.57 13.28
C ASN A 406 -21.78 -21.82 13.20
N HIS A 407 -21.55 -22.30 11.96
CA HIS A 407 -20.73 -23.50 11.69
C HIS A 407 -19.25 -23.25 11.95
N SER A 408 -18.70 -22.17 11.39
CA SER A 408 -17.30 -21.78 11.60
C SER A 408 -16.92 -21.59 13.08
N LEU A 409 -17.79 -20.97 13.88
CA LEU A 409 -17.61 -20.84 15.33
C LEU A 409 -17.55 -22.21 16.01
N PHE A 410 -18.49 -23.10 15.69
CA PHE A 410 -18.53 -24.44 16.28
C PHE A 410 -17.29 -25.25 15.90
N VAL A 411 -16.93 -25.28 14.62
CA VAL A 411 -15.74 -26.00 14.12
C VAL A 411 -14.48 -25.46 14.82
N GLY A 412 -14.29 -24.14 14.86
CA GLY A 412 -13.13 -23.52 15.48
C GLY A 412 -13.02 -23.76 16.99
N LYS A 413 -14.13 -23.83 17.72
CA LYS A 413 -14.13 -23.99 19.19
C LYS A 413 -14.08 -25.44 19.66
N TYR A 414 -14.62 -26.38 18.87
CA TYR A 414 -14.81 -27.75 19.33
C TYR A 414 -14.04 -28.80 18.55
N LEU A 415 -13.61 -28.52 17.31
CA LEU A 415 -13.13 -29.58 16.40
C LEU A 415 -11.64 -29.48 16.07
N ASN A 416 -10.93 -28.46 16.58
CA ASN A 416 -9.49 -28.26 16.40
C ASN A 416 -9.04 -28.33 14.91
N PRO A 417 -9.58 -27.46 14.04
CA PRO A 417 -9.15 -27.39 12.64
C PRO A 417 -7.74 -26.77 12.54
N ARG A 418 -7.03 -27.07 11.46
CA ARG A 418 -5.79 -26.37 11.09
C ARG A 418 -6.09 -24.96 10.57
N SER A 419 -7.04 -24.86 9.65
CA SER A 419 -7.58 -23.59 9.18
C SER A 419 -9.04 -23.72 8.74
N ILE A 420 -9.76 -22.61 8.76
CA ILE A 420 -11.14 -22.46 8.29
C ILE A 420 -11.15 -21.43 7.17
N THR A 421 -11.47 -21.84 5.95
CA THR A 421 -11.65 -20.92 4.81
C THR A 421 -13.12 -20.52 4.69
N LEU A 422 -13.39 -19.21 4.63
CA LEU A 422 -14.74 -18.65 4.70
C LEU A 422 -15.19 -18.09 3.35
N ILE A 423 -16.38 -18.48 2.89
CA ILE A 423 -17.06 -17.88 1.74
C ILE A 423 -18.43 -17.41 2.20
N GLU A 424 -18.64 -16.09 2.15
CA GLU A 424 -19.94 -15.47 2.43
C GLU A 424 -20.10 -14.23 1.55
N PRO A 425 -21.10 -14.18 0.65
CA PRO A 425 -21.35 -13.04 -0.22
C PRO A 425 -22.08 -11.87 0.45
N ASN A 426 -22.86 -12.10 1.51
CA ASN A 426 -23.73 -11.07 2.11
C ASN A 426 -22.94 -10.12 3.03
N PRO A 427 -22.78 -8.83 2.68
CA PRO A 427 -22.00 -7.88 3.48
C PRO A 427 -22.55 -7.69 4.90
N VAL A 428 -23.86 -7.84 5.11
CA VAL A 428 -24.46 -7.76 6.45
C VAL A 428 -24.08 -8.98 7.29
N ALA A 429 -24.10 -10.18 6.70
CA ALA A 429 -23.71 -11.41 7.38
C ALA A 429 -22.19 -11.43 7.68
N ILE A 430 -21.37 -10.99 6.72
CA ILE A 430 -19.90 -10.88 6.86
C ILE A 430 -19.53 -10.06 8.10
N ARG A 431 -20.18 -8.91 8.31
CA ARG A 431 -19.91 -8.04 9.47
C ARG A 431 -20.12 -8.80 10.79
N MET A 432 -21.20 -9.56 10.89
CA MET A 432 -21.50 -10.38 12.06
C MET A 432 -20.57 -11.57 12.20
N LEU A 433 -20.24 -12.24 11.10
CA LEU A 433 -19.28 -13.34 11.03
C LEU A 433 -17.91 -12.95 11.59
N VAL A 434 -17.34 -11.86 11.09
CA VAL A 434 -16.02 -11.38 11.51
C VAL A 434 -16.03 -11.03 13.00
N LEU A 435 -17.06 -10.33 13.47
CA LEU A 435 -17.20 -9.98 14.88
C LEU A 435 -17.32 -11.22 15.77
N ASN A 436 -18.16 -12.18 15.38
CA ASN A 436 -18.35 -13.44 16.09
C ASN A 436 -17.04 -14.23 16.19
N LEU A 437 -16.32 -14.40 15.08
CA LEU A 437 -15.04 -15.13 15.07
C LEU A 437 -13.95 -14.41 15.90
N ALA A 438 -13.91 -13.07 15.86
CA ALA A 438 -12.97 -12.27 16.64
C ALA A 438 -13.21 -12.38 18.15
N LEU A 439 -14.46 -12.21 18.60
CA LEU A 439 -14.77 -12.32 20.03
C LEU A 439 -14.54 -13.72 20.60
N ASN A 440 -14.57 -14.75 19.76
CA ASN A 440 -14.28 -16.12 20.15
C ASN A 440 -12.81 -16.53 19.97
N GLN A 441 -11.94 -15.58 19.58
CA GLN A 441 -10.49 -15.75 19.41
C GLN A 441 -10.12 -16.76 18.31
N LEU A 442 -10.81 -16.71 17.18
CA LEU A 442 -10.59 -17.62 16.05
C LEU A 442 -9.92 -16.95 14.83
N THR A 443 -9.57 -15.67 14.92
CA THR A 443 -9.03 -14.89 13.78
C THR A 443 -7.70 -15.41 13.25
N ASN A 444 -6.93 -16.13 14.07
CA ASN A 444 -5.65 -16.73 13.68
C ASN A 444 -5.78 -18.02 12.86
N ILE A 445 -6.93 -18.69 12.91
CA ILE A 445 -7.20 -19.92 12.15
C ILE A 445 -8.19 -19.72 10.99
N CYS A 446 -8.87 -18.57 10.94
CA CYS A 446 -9.81 -18.22 9.89
C CYS A 446 -9.14 -17.46 8.75
N ASP A 447 -9.40 -17.88 7.51
CA ASP A 447 -8.94 -17.24 6.29
C ASP A 447 -10.05 -16.37 5.69
N PHE A 448 -9.91 -15.05 5.88
CA PHE A 448 -10.91 -14.04 5.52
C PHE A 448 -10.78 -13.53 4.07
N ARG A 449 -9.78 -14.00 3.30
CA ARG A 449 -9.44 -13.45 1.97
C ARG A 449 -10.54 -13.57 0.92
N TYR A 450 -11.50 -14.46 1.14
CA TYR A 450 -12.54 -14.82 0.16
C TYR A 450 -13.94 -14.35 0.56
N LEU A 451 -14.05 -13.55 1.62
CA LEU A 451 -15.31 -12.90 2.01
C LEU A 451 -15.75 -11.90 0.93
N GLY A 452 -17.06 -11.81 0.71
CA GLY A 452 -17.66 -10.99 -0.35
C GLY A 452 -17.77 -11.70 -1.70
N LEU A 453 -17.25 -12.93 -1.81
CA LEU A 453 -17.40 -13.77 -2.99
C LEU A 453 -18.54 -14.78 -2.82
N GLY A 454 -19.29 -15.03 -3.90
CA GLY A 454 -20.06 -16.26 -4.07
C GLY A 454 -19.31 -17.25 -4.97
N LEU A 455 -19.69 -18.53 -4.91
CA LEU A 455 -19.09 -19.56 -5.76
C LEU A 455 -20.11 -20.12 -6.77
N SER A 456 -19.63 -20.47 -7.96
CA SER A 456 -20.43 -21.08 -9.03
C SER A 456 -19.53 -21.87 -10.00
N ASP A 457 -20.11 -22.41 -11.07
CA ASP A 457 -19.40 -23.11 -12.13
C ASP A 457 -18.80 -22.16 -13.19
N GLN A 458 -19.19 -20.89 -13.16
CA GLN A 458 -18.70 -19.82 -14.02
C GLN A 458 -18.41 -18.57 -13.21
N LYS A 459 -17.37 -17.82 -13.62
CA LYS A 459 -17.10 -16.48 -13.08
C LYS A 459 -18.18 -15.52 -13.58
N SER A 460 -18.74 -14.71 -12.69
CA SER A 460 -19.65 -13.61 -13.04
C SER A 460 -19.37 -12.41 -12.14
N GLU A 461 -19.25 -11.24 -12.75
CA GLU A 461 -19.07 -9.96 -12.04
C GLU A 461 -20.39 -9.19 -11.90
N LYS A 462 -21.51 -9.79 -12.32
CA LYS A 462 -22.83 -9.15 -12.40
C LYS A 462 -23.95 -10.05 -11.89
N ALA A 463 -23.80 -10.59 -10.68
CA ALA A 463 -24.88 -11.34 -10.05
C ALA A 463 -25.63 -10.45 -9.06
N SER A 464 -26.95 -10.56 -8.97
CA SER A 464 -27.75 -9.80 -8.01
C SER A 464 -28.34 -10.74 -6.96
N ILE A 465 -28.15 -10.42 -5.68
CA ILE A 465 -28.87 -11.10 -4.58
C ILE A 465 -29.87 -10.12 -4.00
N ASN A 466 -31.13 -10.55 -3.85
CA ASN A 466 -32.07 -9.81 -3.02
C ASN A 466 -31.96 -10.32 -1.57
N PHE A 467 -31.14 -9.65 -0.76
CA PHE A 467 -31.00 -9.96 0.66
C PHE A 467 -32.26 -9.50 1.39
N SER A 468 -33.13 -10.43 1.79
CA SER A 468 -34.31 -10.06 2.58
C SER A 468 -33.89 -9.65 4.00
N ASN A 469 -34.35 -8.49 4.49
CA ASN A 469 -34.10 -8.04 5.88
C ASN A 469 -34.77 -8.94 6.95
N LYS A 470 -35.54 -9.97 6.57
CA LYS A 470 -36.27 -10.85 7.50
C LYS A 470 -35.57 -12.20 7.74
N ASN A 471 -34.76 -12.65 6.79
CA ASN A 471 -33.96 -13.87 6.88
C ASN A 471 -32.63 -13.57 6.19
N LEU A 472 -31.56 -13.39 6.98
CA LEU A 472 -30.23 -13.05 6.46
C LEU A 472 -29.61 -14.18 5.63
N GLY A 473 -30.10 -15.42 5.80
CA GLY A 473 -29.73 -16.58 4.98
C GLY A 473 -30.54 -16.73 3.68
N GLY A 474 -31.81 -16.31 3.66
CA GLY A 474 -32.78 -16.61 2.59
C GLY A 474 -32.68 -15.77 1.32
N ALA A 475 -31.48 -15.64 0.77
CA ALA A 475 -31.17 -14.76 -0.34
C ALA A 475 -31.31 -15.48 -1.69
N GLN A 476 -32.32 -15.14 -2.50
CA GLN A 476 -32.46 -15.68 -3.86
C GLN A 476 -31.70 -14.81 -4.85
N LEU A 477 -30.76 -15.42 -5.58
CA LEU A 477 -30.00 -14.82 -6.66
C LEU A 477 -30.83 -14.76 -7.94
N LYS A 478 -30.82 -13.60 -8.62
CA LYS A 478 -31.29 -13.46 -10.01
C LYS A 478 -30.12 -13.00 -10.88
N ASP A 479 -30.01 -13.62 -12.06
CA ASP A 479 -29.17 -13.09 -13.12
C ASP A 479 -29.78 -11.75 -13.57
N ASP A 480 -29.13 -10.65 -13.22
CA ASP A 480 -29.55 -9.29 -13.54
C ASP A 480 -28.29 -8.46 -13.89
N ASP A 481 -28.35 -7.71 -14.98
CA ASP A 481 -27.25 -6.90 -15.52
C ASP A 481 -26.83 -5.74 -14.58
N ALA A 482 -27.53 -5.56 -13.47
CA ALA A 482 -27.34 -4.52 -12.46
C ALA A 482 -26.81 -5.02 -11.09
N GLY A 483 -26.46 -6.30 -10.96
CA GLY A 483 -25.99 -6.87 -9.69
C GLY A 483 -24.53 -6.58 -9.34
N ASP A 484 -24.24 -6.33 -8.06
CA ASP A 484 -22.89 -6.00 -7.53
C ASP A 484 -22.16 -7.20 -6.89
N LEU A 485 -22.70 -8.42 -6.99
CA LEU A 485 -22.08 -9.60 -6.40
C LEU A 485 -21.03 -10.22 -7.33
N GLN A 486 -19.82 -10.42 -6.79
CA GLN A 486 -18.77 -11.21 -7.43
C GLN A 486 -18.98 -12.70 -7.21
N ILE A 487 -19.08 -13.43 -8.31
CA ILE A 487 -19.12 -14.89 -8.35
C ILE A 487 -17.82 -15.40 -8.95
N GLU A 488 -17.16 -16.30 -8.26
CA GLU A 488 -15.94 -16.96 -8.72
C GLU A 488 -16.13 -18.46 -8.91
N LYS A 489 -15.26 -19.04 -9.74
CA LYS A 489 -15.17 -20.50 -9.88
C LYS A 489 -14.26 -21.04 -8.78
N GLY A 490 -14.76 -21.97 -7.95
CA GLY A 490 -14.04 -22.49 -6.80
C GLY A 490 -12.64 -23.05 -7.12
N ASP A 491 -12.48 -23.78 -8.23
CA ASP A 491 -11.19 -24.31 -8.67
C ASP A 491 -10.14 -23.20 -8.96
N ASN A 492 -10.56 -22.01 -9.41
CA ASN A 492 -9.63 -20.89 -9.61
C ASN A 492 -8.97 -20.47 -8.29
N LEU A 493 -9.72 -20.58 -7.18
CA LEU A 493 -9.28 -20.17 -5.86
C LEU A 493 -8.52 -21.28 -5.11
N PHE A 494 -8.90 -22.54 -5.34
CA PHE A 494 -8.55 -23.65 -4.44
C PHE A 494 -7.82 -24.84 -5.09
N HIS A 495 -7.43 -24.77 -6.36
CA HIS A 495 -6.75 -25.88 -7.05
C HIS A 495 -5.54 -26.47 -6.29
N ASN A 496 -4.82 -25.66 -5.50
CA ASN A 496 -3.66 -26.09 -4.71
C ASN A 496 -3.93 -26.18 -3.19
N ARG A 497 -5.19 -26.23 -2.75
CA ARG A 497 -5.53 -26.35 -1.32
C ARG A 497 -6.27 -27.66 -1.04
N HIS A 498 -5.76 -28.42 -0.07
CA HIS A 498 -6.37 -29.64 0.41
C HIS A 498 -7.34 -29.32 1.55
N PHE A 499 -8.64 -29.41 1.27
CA PHE A 499 -9.67 -29.43 2.32
C PHE A 499 -10.06 -30.88 2.61
N SER A 500 -10.11 -31.26 3.88
CA SER A 500 -10.60 -32.59 4.27
C SER A 500 -12.13 -32.63 4.39
N PHE A 501 -12.73 -31.46 4.58
CA PHE A 501 -14.15 -31.28 4.84
C PHE A 501 -14.63 -29.97 4.21
N VAL A 502 -15.69 -30.06 3.41
CA VAL A 502 -16.32 -28.92 2.73
C VAL A 502 -17.79 -28.85 3.15
N LYS A 503 -18.23 -27.70 3.66
CA LYS A 503 -19.63 -27.39 3.90
C LYS A 503 -20.16 -26.51 2.78
N ILE A 504 -21.30 -26.85 2.21
CA ILE A 504 -21.98 -26.11 1.14
C ILE A 504 -23.43 -25.88 1.57
N ASP A 505 -23.78 -24.64 1.81
CA ASP A 505 -25.11 -24.26 2.28
C ASP A 505 -25.39 -22.89 1.68
N VAL A 506 -25.89 -22.97 0.45
CA VAL A 506 -26.09 -21.84 -0.44
C VAL A 506 -27.46 -22.02 -1.08
N GLU A 507 -28.22 -20.94 -1.17
CA GLU A 507 -29.64 -20.96 -1.55
C GLU A 507 -29.85 -21.28 -3.04
N GLY A 508 -29.78 -22.57 -3.42
CA GLY A 508 -30.09 -23.07 -4.77
C GLY A 508 -28.91 -23.11 -5.76
N PHE A 509 -27.70 -22.74 -5.33
CA PHE A 509 -26.48 -22.72 -6.14
C PHE A 509 -25.55 -23.91 -5.90
N GLU A 510 -25.93 -24.84 -5.04
CA GLU A 510 -25.11 -25.94 -4.55
C GLU A 510 -24.55 -26.82 -5.69
N LEU A 511 -25.34 -27.11 -6.73
CA LEU A 511 -24.87 -27.84 -7.91
C LEU A 511 -23.84 -27.07 -8.72
N LYS A 512 -23.99 -25.75 -8.84
CA LYS A 512 -23.02 -24.89 -9.54
C LYS A 512 -21.72 -24.80 -8.73
N VAL A 513 -21.80 -24.68 -7.41
CA VAL A 513 -20.64 -24.73 -6.52
C VAL A 513 -19.88 -26.05 -6.67
N LEU A 514 -20.58 -27.19 -6.62
CA LEU A 514 -19.98 -28.52 -6.80
C LEU A 514 -19.25 -28.64 -8.16
N ARG A 515 -19.87 -28.16 -9.24
CA ARG A 515 -19.26 -28.12 -10.58
C ARG A 515 -18.07 -27.14 -10.66
N GLY A 516 -18.15 -26.03 -9.93
CA GLY A 516 -17.07 -25.05 -9.82
C GLY A 516 -15.84 -25.56 -9.06
N LEU A 517 -16.04 -26.52 -8.16
CA LEU A 517 -15.00 -27.19 -7.37
C LEU A 517 -14.58 -28.56 -7.95
N LYS A 518 -14.93 -28.86 -9.20
CA LYS A 518 -14.75 -30.18 -9.82
C LYS A 518 -13.32 -30.72 -9.68
N THR A 519 -12.32 -29.89 -9.95
CA THR A 519 -10.90 -30.28 -9.91
C THR A 519 -10.46 -30.54 -8.47
N SER A 520 -10.81 -29.63 -7.57
CA SER A 520 -10.46 -29.69 -6.15
C SER A 520 -11.11 -30.92 -5.48
N ILE A 521 -12.41 -31.13 -5.70
CA ILE A 521 -13.16 -32.29 -5.19
C ILE A 521 -12.62 -33.59 -5.78
N GLY A 522 -12.35 -33.63 -7.10
CA GLY A 522 -11.84 -34.83 -7.77
C GLY A 522 -10.43 -35.23 -7.32
N THR A 523 -9.60 -34.23 -7.00
CA THR A 523 -8.21 -34.42 -6.57
C THR A 523 -8.12 -34.82 -5.10
N TYR A 524 -8.75 -34.06 -4.21
CA TYR A 524 -8.56 -34.20 -2.76
C TYR A 524 -9.62 -35.05 -2.05
N ARG A 525 -10.74 -35.36 -2.73
CA ARG A 525 -11.80 -36.24 -2.22
C ARG A 525 -12.30 -35.89 -0.80
N PRO A 526 -12.65 -34.61 -0.51
CA PRO A 526 -13.12 -34.20 0.82
C PRO A 526 -14.42 -34.91 1.22
N LYS A 527 -14.69 -35.02 2.53
CA LYS A 527 -16.07 -35.19 2.97
C LYS A 527 -16.86 -33.90 2.68
N ILE A 528 -18.08 -34.03 2.19
CA ILE A 528 -18.90 -32.87 1.82
C ILE A 528 -20.19 -32.91 2.63
N PHE A 529 -20.47 -31.86 3.40
CA PHE A 529 -21.78 -31.64 4.01
C PHE A 529 -22.51 -30.57 3.22
N ILE A 530 -23.67 -30.89 2.64
CA ILE A 530 -24.33 -30.03 1.67
C ILE A 530 -25.84 -29.94 1.91
N GLU A 531 -26.35 -28.71 1.96
CA GLU A 531 -27.78 -28.42 1.86
C GLU A 531 -28.18 -28.35 0.38
N VAL A 532 -29.23 -29.07 0.01
CA VAL A 532 -29.72 -29.18 -1.36
C VAL A 532 -31.19 -28.77 -1.41
N ASP A 533 -31.53 -27.82 -2.28
CA ASP A 533 -32.92 -27.47 -2.53
C ASP A 533 -33.61 -28.67 -3.23
N ASN A 534 -34.84 -28.98 -2.83
CA ASN A 534 -35.65 -30.04 -3.43
C ASN A 534 -35.69 -29.96 -4.96
N VAL A 535 -35.64 -28.76 -5.56
CA VAL A 535 -35.65 -28.59 -7.02
C VAL A 535 -34.38 -29.10 -7.70
N ASN A 536 -33.26 -29.11 -6.98
CA ASN A 536 -31.96 -29.56 -7.47
C ASN A 536 -31.66 -31.03 -7.13
N ARG A 537 -32.55 -31.69 -6.39
CA ARG A 537 -32.35 -33.03 -5.81
C ARG A 537 -31.96 -34.11 -6.83
N ASP A 538 -32.65 -34.18 -7.96
CA ASP A 538 -32.36 -35.19 -9.00
C ASP A 538 -30.99 -34.95 -9.66
N GLY A 539 -30.66 -33.68 -9.91
CA GLY A 539 -29.34 -33.28 -10.41
C GLY A 539 -28.22 -33.57 -9.41
N PHE A 540 -28.51 -33.43 -8.11
CA PHE A 540 -27.57 -33.77 -7.04
C PHE A 540 -27.28 -35.26 -6.96
N PHE A 541 -28.31 -36.12 -7.00
CA PHE A 541 -28.07 -37.57 -7.01
C PHE A 541 -27.29 -38.03 -8.24
N SER A 542 -27.56 -37.42 -9.40
CA SER A 542 -26.78 -37.67 -10.61
C SER A 542 -25.31 -37.28 -10.40
N TRP A 543 -25.06 -36.10 -9.84
CA TRP A 543 -23.70 -35.64 -9.51
C TRP A 543 -22.97 -36.57 -8.54
N VAL A 544 -23.65 -37.06 -7.50
CA VAL A 544 -23.07 -37.99 -6.51
C VAL A 544 -22.58 -39.27 -7.20
N GLN A 545 -23.39 -39.85 -8.09
CA GLN A 545 -23.04 -41.06 -8.84
C GLN A 545 -21.89 -40.80 -9.82
N GLU A 546 -21.94 -39.70 -10.57
CA GLU A 546 -20.93 -39.33 -11.57
C GLU A 546 -19.55 -39.04 -10.99
N ASN A 547 -19.47 -38.65 -9.70
CA ASN A 547 -18.23 -38.24 -9.05
C ASN A 547 -17.72 -39.26 -8.02
N ASP A 548 -18.24 -40.49 -8.02
CA ASP A 548 -17.82 -41.56 -7.10
C ASP A 548 -17.93 -41.17 -5.61
N TYR A 549 -19.08 -40.62 -5.23
CA TYR A 549 -19.46 -40.39 -3.84
C TYR A 549 -20.62 -41.27 -3.42
N GLU A 550 -20.73 -41.51 -2.12
CA GLU A 550 -21.91 -42.09 -1.49
C GLU A 550 -22.48 -41.13 -0.44
N ILE A 551 -23.79 -41.25 -0.20
CA ILE A 551 -24.48 -40.53 0.87
C ILE A 551 -24.38 -41.35 2.14
N VAL A 552 -23.71 -40.81 3.15
CA VAL A 552 -23.48 -41.46 4.45
C VAL A 552 -24.58 -41.11 5.44
N GLU A 553 -25.02 -39.85 5.45
CA GLU A 553 -26.13 -39.38 6.27
C GLU A 553 -27.03 -38.45 5.45
N GLN A 554 -28.34 -38.50 5.72
CA GLN A 554 -29.35 -37.62 5.15
C GLN A 554 -30.22 -37.09 6.28
N TYR A 555 -30.45 -35.78 6.30
CA TYR A 555 -31.24 -35.11 7.32
C TYR A 555 -32.13 -34.04 6.70
N LYS A 556 -33.38 -33.94 7.17
CA LYS A 556 -34.35 -32.96 6.64
C LYS A 556 -34.94 -32.14 7.77
N ARG A 557 -34.50 -30.88 7.88
CA ARG A 557 -35.03 -29.91 8.84
C ARG A 557 -36.20 -29.12 8.26
N TYR A 558 -36.08 -28.66 7.02
CA TYR A 558 -37.12 -27.86 6.37
C TYR A 558 -37.83 -28.61 5.25
N LYS A 559 -38.97 -28.05 4.83
CA LYS A 559 -39.78 -28.66 3.78
C LYS A 559 -39.10 -28.59 2.41
N ASN A 560 -38.35 -27.51 2.15
CA ASN A 560 -37.88 -27.14 0.82
C ASN A 560 -36.44 -27.59 0.52
N ASN A 561 -35.69 -28.02 1.52
CA ASN A 561 -34.30 -28.45 1.35
C ASN A 561 -34.01 -29.71 2.18
N GLU A 562 -32.91 -30.37 1.86
CA GLU A 562 -32.39 -31.56 2.53
C GLU A 562 -30.88 -31.45 2.69
N ASN A 563 -30.36 -31.88 3.83
CA ASN A 563 -28.95 -31.90 4.14
C ASN A 563 -28.37 -33.31 3.95
N PHE A 564 -27.20 -33.40 3.32
CA PHE A 564 -26.53 -34.66 3.02
C PHE A 564 -25.06 -34.61 3.45
N LEU A 565 -24.57 -35.70 4.02
CA LEU A 565 -23.15 -35.94 4.21
C LEU A 565 -22.67 -36.94 3.14
N LEU A 566 -21.65 -36.54 2.38
CA LEU A 566 -21.03 -37.34 1.34
C LEU A 566 -19.64 -37.82 1.77
N ARG A 567 -19.31 -39.05 1.33
CA ARG A 567 -17.96 -39.63 1.42
C ARG A 567 -17.56 -40.18 0.05
N SER A 568 -16.30 -40.00 -0.33
CA SER A 568 -15.81 -40.58 -1.60
C SER A 568 -15.65 -42.10 -1.51
N LEU A 569 -15.98 -42.79 -2.60
CA LEU A 569 -15.80 -44.23 -2.77
C LEU A 569 -14.37 -44.61 -3.21
N GLY A 570 -13.55 -43.66 -3.63
CA GLY A 570 -12.14 -43.88 -4.00
C GLY A 570 -11.20 -43.84 -2.80
N ASN A 571 -10.04 -44.49 -2.90
CA ASN A 571 -8.98 -44.38 -1.89
C ASN A 571 -8.60 -42.90 -1.72
N THR A 572 -8.76 -42.38 -0.51
CA THR A 572 -8.24 -41.06 -0.13
C THR A 572 -6.73 -41.09 -0.37
N PRO A 573 -6.12 -40.11 -1.08
CA PRO A 573 -4.67 -40.00 -1.11
C PRO A 573 -4.18 -39.97 0.33
N THR A 574 -3.39 -40.96 0.73
CA THR A 574 -2.73 -40.96 2.03
C THR A 574 -1.78 -39.76 2.04
N ASP A 575 -2.00 -38.84 2.99
CA ASP A 575 -1.18 -37.64 3.24
C ASP A 575 0.33 -37.92 3.25
#